data_AF-A0A2S7TZG4-F1
#
_entry.id   AF-A0A2S7TZG4-F1
#
_cell.length_a   1.000
_cell.length_b   1.000
_cell.length_c   1.000
_cell.angle_alpha   90.00
_cell.angle_beta   90.00
_cell.angle_gamma   90.00
#
_symmetry.space_group_name_H-M   'P 1'
#
loop_
_entity.id
_entity.type
_entity.pdbx_description
1 polymer ?
#
loop_
_entity_poly.entity_id
_entity_poly.type
_entity_poly.pdbx_seq_one_letter_code
_entity_poly.pdbx_strand_id
1 'polypeptide(L)'
;MFNLCNIDIMSRLSIEIDAEQHRQIKTLATFAGLSIKEFILRKTLFERVNGEDATEKLLSSPKNARRLKEAVETPATEHRVFESLKDLENALGI
;
A
#
# COMPACT_ATOMS: atom_id res chain seq x y z
N MET A 1 -17.31 30.11 -23.01
CA MET A 1 -16.00 30.01 -22.34
C MET A 1 -16.26 30.04 -20.84
N PHE A 2 -16.44 28.88 -20.21
CA PHE A 2 -16.69 28.80 -18.77
C PHE A 2 -15.37 28.52 -18.08
N ASN A 3 -14.90 29.48 -17.28
CA ASN A 3 -13.78 29.30 -16.36
C ASN A 3 -14.20 28.24 -15.32
N LEU A 4 -13.63 27.04 -15.45
CA LEU A 4 -13.60 26.05 -14.38
C LEU A 4 -12.73 26.62 -13.26
N CYS A 5 -13.34 27.33 -12.33
CA CYS A 5 -12.70 27.70 -11.08
C CYS A 5 -12.45 26.39 -10.34
N ASN A 6 -11.19 25.99 -10.26
CA ASN A 6 -10.75 24.81 -9.53
C ASN A 6 -11.01 25.10 -8.05
N ILE A 7 -12.14 24.60 -7.52
CA ILE A 7 -12.45 24.67 -6.09
C ILE A 7 -11.53 23.64 -5.43
N ASP A 8 -10.30 24.06 -5.16
CA ASP A 8 -9.40 23.33 -4.30
C ASP A 8 -10.05 23.38 -2.91
N ILE A 9 -10.66 22.27 -2.49
CA ILE A 9 -11.31 22.16 -1.17
C ILE A 9 -10.17 22.17 -0.14
N MET A 10 -9.73 23.37 0.24
CA MET A 10 -8.69 23.58 1.25
C MET A 10 -9.24 23.25 2.63
N SER A 11 -9.34 21.95 2.93
CA SER A 11 -9.65 21.48 4.28
C SER A 11 -8.46 21.77 5.20
N ARG A 12 -8.69 22.60 6.22
CA ARG A 12 -7.68 22.99 7.21
C ARG A 12 -7.80 22.09 8.43
N LEU A 13 -6.75 21.31 8.72
CA LEU A 13 -6.61 20.59 9.98
C LEU A 13 -5.84 21.48 10.98
N SER A 14 -6.41 21.74 12.15
CA SER A 14 -5.73 22.39 13.27
C SER A 14 -5.72 21.42 14.44
N ILE A 15 -4.54 21.18 15.01
CA ILE A 15 -4.32 20.30 16.16
C ILE A 15 -3.60 21.06 17.26
N GLU A 16 -4.04 20.88 18.49
CA GLU A 16 -3.37 21.42 19.66
C GLU A 16 -2.37 20.37 20.18
N ILE A 17 -1.10 20.76 20.25
CA ILE A 17 -0.01 19.92 20.74
C ILE A 17 0.90 20.75 21.63
N ASP A 18 1.51 20.12 22.61
CA ASP A 18 2.49 20.77 23.46
C ASP A 18 3.86 20.96 22.75
N ALA A 19 4.76 21.72 23.38
CA ALA A 19 6.06 22.04 22.81
C ALA A 19 6.97 20.80 22.63
N GLU A 20 6.88 19.82 23.52
CA GLU A 20 7.67 18.59 23.46
C GLU A 20 7.14 17.66 22.35
N GLN A 21 5.84 17.52 22.22
CA GLN A 21 5.17 16.80 21.13
C GLN A 21 5.53 17.42 19.77
N HIS A 22 5.49 18.75 19.65
CA HIS A 22 5.89 19.42 18.41
C HIS A 22 7.37 19.14 18.08
N ARG A 23 8.27 19.15 19.08
CA ARG A 23 9.68 18.80 18.90
C ARG A 23 9.85 17.37 18.42
N GLN A 24 9.18 16.41 19.07
CA GLN A 24 9.23 15.00 18.70
C GLN A 24 8.76 14.76 17.26
N ILE A 25 7.60 15.32 16.90
CA ILE A 25 7.05 15.22 15.54
C ILE A 25 8.02 15.80 14.51
N LYS A 26 8.60 16.97 14.80
CA LYS A 26 9.57 17.61 13.90
C LYS A 26 10.81 16.75 13.70
N THR A 27 11.34 16.17 14.77
CA THR A 27 12.51 15.28 14.70
C THR A 27 12.21 14.04 13.86
N LEU A 28 11.07 13.39 14.09
CA LEU A 28 10.65 12.20 13.33
C LEU A 28 10.42 12.52 11.85
N ALA A 29 9.78 13.65 11.54
CA ALA A 29 9.58 14.11 10.17
C ALA A 29 10.92 14.37 9.46
N THR A 30 11.87 15.02 10.17
CA THR A 30 13.22 15.28 9.65
C THR A 30 13.96 13.99 9.35
N PHE A 31 13.91 12.99 10.24
CA PHE A 31 14.53 11.69 10.00
C PHE A 31 13.90 10.93 8.83
N ALA A 32 12.60 11.10 8.59
CA ALA A 32 11.93 10.54 7.44
C ALA A 32 12.20 11.32 6.13
N GLY A 33 12.89 12.46 6.19
CA GLY A 33 13.10 13.35 5.04
C GLY A 33 11.81 14.02 4.55
N LEU A 34 10.80 14.16 5.41
CA LEU A 34 9.48 14.69 5.09
C LEU A 34 9.24 16.02 5.81
N SER A 35 8.38 16.86 5.23
CA SER A 35 7.83 17.99 5.98
C SER A 35 6.93 17.49 7.10
N ILE A 36 6.74 18.31 8.15
CA ILE A 36 5.82 18.00 9.26
C ILE A 36 4.41 17.71 8.72
N LYS A 37 3.95 18.49 7.73
CA LYS A 37 2.66 18.30 7.07
C LYS A 37 2.56 16.90 6.46
N GLU A 38 3.51 16.51 5.63
CA GLU A 38 3.51 15.20 4.96
C GLU A 38 3.65 14.05 5.96
N PHE A 39 4.49 14.23 6.98
CA PHE A 39 4.68 13.23 8.02
C PHE A 39 3.39 12.97 8.81
N ILE A 40 2.71 14.02 9.24
CA ILE A 40 1.42 13.90 9.94
C ILE A 40 0.37 13.31 9.00
N LEU A 41 0.23 13.82 7.78
CA LEU A 41 -0.74 13.30 6.83
C LEU A 41 -0.50 11.81 6.55
N ARG A 42 0.74 11.35 6.32
CA ARG A 42 1.04 9.92 6.11
C ARG A 42 0.77 9.04 7.33
N LYS A 43 0.90 9.60 8.54
CA LYS A 43 0.64 8.85 9.79
C LYS A 43 -0.84 8.80 10.13
N THR A 44 -1.59 9.87 9.89
CA THR A 44 -3.01 9.98 10.26
C THR A 44 -3.92 9.51 9.14
N LEU A 45 -3.64 9.96 7.92
CA LEU A 45 -4.16 9.37 6.71
C LEU A 45 -3.16 8.27 6.39
N PHE A 46 -3.37 7.09 7.00
CA PHE A 46 -2.98 5.90 6.27
C PHE A 46 -3.50 6.13 4.87
N GLU A 47 -2.60 6.21 3.89
CA GLU A 47 -3.00 5.75 2.57
C GLU A 47 -3.70 4.43 2.90
N ARG A 48 -5.01 4.36 2.64
CA ARG A 48 -5.55 3.09 2.19
C ARG A 48 -4.71 2.84 0.95
N VAL A 49 -3.52 2.29 1.16
CA VAL A 49 -2.77 1.64 0.13
C VAL A 49 -3.79 0.60 -0.24
N ASN A 50 -4.54 0.87 -1.30
CA ASN A 50 -5.35 -0.12 -1.99
C ASN A 50 -4.42 -1.18 -2.62
N GLY A 51 -3.22 -1.39 -2.08
CA GLY A 51 -2.64 -2.70 -1.98
C GLY A 51 -3.47 -3.44 -0.96
N GLU A 52 -4.59 -3.99 -1.42
CA GLU A 52 -5.11 -5.24 -0.87
C GLU A 52 -3.88 -6.07 -0.48
N ASP A 53 -3.73 -6.41 0.80
CA ASP A 53 -2.63 -7.25 1.24
C ASP A 53 -2.64 -8.46 0.30
N ALA A 54 -1.58 -8.62 -0.47
CA ALA A 54 -1.55 -9.64 -1.53
C ALA A 54 -1.85 -11.02 -0.94
N THR A 55 -1.47 -11.23 0.32
CA THR A 55 -1.81 -12.40 1.11
C THR A 55 -3.31 -12.49 1.39
N GLU A 56 -3.94 -11.41 1.86
CA GLU A 56 -5.38 -11.34 2.12
C GLU A 56 -6.20 -11.56 0.85
N LYS A 57 -5.77 -10.98 -0.28
CA LYS A 57 -6.37 -11.20 -1.60
C LYS A 57 -6.25 -12.65 -2.05
N LEU A 58 -5.08 -13.27 -1.88
CA LEU A 58 -4.87 -14.68 -2.21
C LEU A 58 -5.69 -15.61 -1.29
N LEU A 59 -5.88 -15.24 -0.03
CA LEU A 59 -6.66 -16.00 0.94
C LEU A 59 -8.18 -15.81 0.78
N SER A 60 -8.63 -14.73 0.15
CA SER A 60 -10.06 -14.44 -0.08
C SER A 60 -10.76 -15.49 -0.96
N SER A 61 -10.03 -16.17 -1.84
CA SER A 61 -10.54 -17.26 -2.66
C SER A 61 -10.13 -18.62 -2.09
N PRO A 62 -11.08 -19.52 -1.78
CA PRO A 62 -10.78 -20.85 -1.27
C PRO A 62 -9.81 -21.66 -2.16
N LYS A 63 -9.88 -21.45 -3.48
CA LYS A 63 -9.01 -22.11 -4.47
C LYS A 63 -7.57 -21.60 -4.38
N ASN A 64 -7.38 -20.30 -4.21
CA ASN A 64 -6.06 -19.68 -4.11
C ASN A 64 -5.43 -19.92 -2.73
N ALA A 65 -6.22 -19.91 -1.67
CA ALA A 65 -5.78 -20.26 -0.32
C ALA A 65 -5.23 -21.69 -0.25
N ARG A 66 -5.88 -22.64 -0.92
CA ARG A 66 -5.41 -24.03 -1.00
C ARG A 66 -4.07 -24.13 -1.73
N ARG A 67 -3.96 -23.49 -2.90
CA ARG A 67 -2.72 -23.43 -3.70
C ARG A 67 -1.56 -22.81 -2.93
N LEU A 68 -1.81 -21.74 -2.17
CA LEU A 68 -0.79 -21.06 -1.37
C LEU A 68 -0.26 -21.98 -0.25
N LYS A 69 -1.15 -22.70 0.44
CA LYS A 69 -0.77 -23.68 1.47
C LYS A 69 0.04 -24.84 0.88
N GLU A 70 -0.43 -25.41 -0.22
CA GLU A 70 0.28 -26.47 -0.95
C GLU A 70 1.68 -26.00 -1.40
N ALA A 71 1.82 -24.76 -1.88
CA ALA A 71 3.10 -24.20 -2.31
C ALA A 71 4.08 -23.94 -1.17
N VAL A 72 3.60 -23.56 0.03
CA VAL A 72 4.46 -23.38 1.22
C VAL A 72 4.97 -24.73 1.75
N GLU A 73 4.13 -25.77 1.69
CA GLU A 73 4.48 -27.12 2.15
C GLU A 73 5.36 -27.89 1.15
N THR A 74 5.38 -27.47 -0.11
CA THR A 74 6.20 -28.11 -1.15
C THR A 74 7.57 -27.42 -1.22
N PRO A 75 8.69 -28.12 -0.98
CA PRO A 75 10.02 -27.54 -1.16
C PRO A 75 10.18 -27.09 -2.62
N ALA A 76 10.61 -25.83 -2.80
CA ALA A 76 10.65 -25.15 -4.10
C ALA A 76 11.36 -26.02 -5.14
N THR A 77 10.55 -26.63 -6.01
CA THR A 77 11.07 -27.41 -7.13
C THR A 77 11.41 -26.46 -8.27
N GLU A 78 12.58 -26.69 -8.85
CA GLU A 78 13.17 -26.15 -10.09
C GLU A 78 12.49 -24.93 -10.76
N HIS A 79 13.33 -23.91 -11.01
CA HIS A 79 13.01 -22.71 -11.78
C HIS A 79 12.23 -23.04 -13.07
N ARG A 80 10.94 -22.67 -13.12
CA ARG A 80 10.11 -22.83 -14.32
C ARG A 80 10.21 -21.59 -15.21
N VAL A 81 10.59 -21.79 -16.47
CA VAL A 81 10.61 -20.76 -17.50
C VAL A 81 9.33 -20.87 -18.33
N PHE A 82 8.72 -19.73 -18.65
CA PHE A 82 7.56 -19.65 -19.54
C PHE A 82 8.00 -18.98 -20.85
N GLU A 83 7.67 -19.60 -21.98
CA GLU A 83 8.05 -19.12 -23.32
C GLU A 83 7.08 -18.05 -23.85
N SER A 84 5.87 -17.96 -23.30
CA SER A 84 4.87 -16.96 -23.72
C SER A 84 3.93 -16.53 -22.59
N LEU A 85 3.28 -15.36 -22.77
CA LEU A 85 2.23 -14.88 -21.85
C LEU A 85 1.05 -15.85 -21.76
N LYS A 86 0.74 -16.54 -22.86
CA LYS A 86 -0.35 -17.52 -22.91
C LYS A 86 -0.03 -18.76 -22.08
N ASP A 87 1.24 -19.19 -22.06
CA ASP A 87 1.68 -20.31 -21.24
C ASP A 87 1.64 -19.96 -19.74
N LEU A 88 1.94 -18.71 -19.40
CA LEU A 88 1.80 -18.19 -18.04
C LEU A 88 0.34 -18.16 -17.58
N GLU A 89 -0.58 -17.64 -18.41
CA GLU A 89 -2.02 -17.61 -18.12
C GLU A 89 -2.59 -19.02 -17.91
N ASN A 90 -2.26 -19.95 -18.81
CA ASN A 90 -2.65 -21.36 -18.69
C ASN A 90 -2.14 -22.01 -17.40
N ALA A 91 -0.89 -21.74 -17.00
CA ALA A 91 -0.30 -22.28 -15.78
C ALA A 91 -0.93 -21.69 -14.50
N LEU A 92 -1.32 -20.42 -14.54
CA LEU A 92 -2.04 -19.74 -13.46
C LEU A 92 -3.54 -20.14 -13.42
N GLY A 93 -4.07 -20.64 -14.54
CA GLY A 93 -5.46 -21.03 -14.73
C GLY A 93 -6.41 -19.83 -14.72
N ILE A 94 -5.96 -18.73 -15.34
CA ILE A 94 -6.70 -17.48 -15.59
C ILE A 94 -6.86 -17.25 -17.09
#